data_AF-A0A496WCR1-F1
#
_entry.id   AF-A0A496WCR1-F1
#
_cell.length_a   1.000
_cell.length_b   1.000
_cell.length_c   1.000
_cell.angle_alpha   90.00
_cell.angle_beta   90.00
_cell.angle_gamma   90.00
#
_symmetry.space_group_name_H-M   'P 1'
#
loop_
_entity.id
_entity.type
_entity.pdbx_description
1 polymer ?
#
loop_
_entity_poly.entity_id
_entity_poly.type
_entity_poly.pdbx_seq_one_letter_code
_entity_poly.pdbx_strand_id
1 'polypeptide(L)'
;TPSYMSPEQLAGKKVDGRSDLFSLGVMLYQMLSGSLPFQADSMASLMYKITNEEAVDIRTIRATIPQALAAVVNKSLIKDVDQRYQTGIEFANALKVFLQPKPDS
;
A
#
# COMPACT_ATOMS: atom_id res chain seq x y z
N THR A 1 11.21 7.72 7.88
CA THR A 1 11.71 7.98 6.51
C THR A 1 10.53 8.31 5.61
N PRO A 2 10.68 9.12 4.54
CA PRO A 2 9.55 9.56 3.69
C PRO A 2 8.85 8.41 2.96
N SER A 3 9.48 7.24 2.88
CA SER A 3 9.00 6.06 2.16
C SER A 3 7.64 5.53 2.59
N TYR A 4 7.16 5.90 3.79
CA TYR A 4 5.85 5.51 4.31
C TYR A 4 4.85 6.66 4.33
N MET A 5 5.29 7.90 4.05
CA MET A 5 4.39 9.05 4.06
C MET A 5 3.38 8.95 2.91
N SER A 6 2.15 9.35 3.18
CA SER A 6 1.11 9.41 2.16
C SER A 6 1.31 10.59 1.20
N PRO A 7 0.73 10.54 -0.02
CA PRO A 7 0.76 11.65 -0.98
C PRO A 7 0.28 12.97 -0.38
N GLU A 8 -0.77 12.93 0.44
CA GLU A 8 -1.35 14.09 1.11
C GLU A 8 -0.46 14.66 2.22
N GLN A 9 0.27 13.81 2.96
CA GLN A 9 1.28 14.27 3.93
C GLN A 9 2.41 15.02 3.23
N LEU A 10 2.91 14.48 2.10
CA LEU A 10 3.98 15.12 1.33
C LEU A 10 3.52 16.43 0.66
N ALA A 11 2.26 16.51 0.26
CA ALA A 11 1.68 17.70 -0.35
C ALA A 11 1.24 18.77 0.67
N GLY A 12 1.40 18.53 1.99
CA GLY A 12 0.92 19.44 3.03
C GLY A 12 -0.61 19.61 3.04
N LYS A 13 -1.36 18.63 2.52
CA LYS A 13 -2.82 18.62 2.49
C LYS A 13 -3.38 18.16 3.83
N LYS A 14 -4.71 18.22 3.98
CA LYS A 14 -5.40 17.68 5.16
C LYS A 14 -5.13 16.18 5.27
N VAL A 15 -4.56 15.77 6.39
CA VAL A 15 -4.24 14.38 6.74
C VAL A 15 -5.36 13.84 7.63
N ASP A 16 -5.83 12.64 7.34
CA ASP A 16 -6.75 11.89 8.19
C ASP A 16 -6.32 10.42 8.28
N GLY A 17 -7.11 9.57 8.94
CA GLY A 17 -6.76 8.15 9.15
C GLY A 17 -6.49 7.36 7.85
N ARG A 18 -6.89 7.85 6.67
CA ARG A 18 -6.61 7.20 5.38
C ARG A 18 -5.14 7.35 4.97
N SER A 19 -4.42 8.30 5.57
CA SER A 19 -2.95 8.39 5.46
C SER A 19 -2.26 7.24 6.21
N ASP A 20 -2.78 6.84 7.36
CA ASP A 20 -2.28 5.67 8.09
C ASP A 20 -2.52 4.38 7.30
N LEU A 21 -3.66 4.27 6.60
CA LEU A 21 -3.95 3.13 5.73
C LEU A 21 -3.00 3.03 4.53
N PHE A 22 -2.60 4.17 3.96
CA PHE A 22 -1.54 4.18 2.94
C PHE A 22 -0.21 3.70 3.52
N SER A 23 0.16 4.21 4.69
CA SER A 23 1.41 3.86 5.38
C SER A 23 1.46 2.37 5.72
N LEU A 24 0.34 1.81 6.19
CA LEU A 24 0.17 0.38 6.43
C LEU A 24 0.26 -0.43 5.14
N GLY A 25 -0.28 0.08 4.04
CA GLY A 25 -0.13 -0.48 2.70
C GLY A 25 1.34 -0.61 2.27
N VAL A 26 2.13 0.45 2.45
CA VAL A 26 3.58 0.44 2.15
C VAL A 26 4.29 -0.59 3.03
N MET A 27 3.97 -0.63 4.32
CA MET A 27 4.55 -1.60 5.25
C MET A 27 4.20 -3.05 4.86
N LEU A 28 2.94 -3.32 4.52
CA LEU A 28 2.50 -4.64 4.07
C LEU A 28 3.21 -5.06 2.78
N TYR A 29 3.33 -4.15 1.82
CA TYR A 29 4.09 -4.37 0.59
C TYR A 29 5.53 -4.82 0.91
N GLN A 30 6.19 -4.11 1.83
CA GLN A 30 7.56 -4.41 2.22
C GLN A 30 7.68 -5.73 2.98
N MET A 31 6.75 -6.07 3.87
CA MET A 31 6.78 -7.34 4.58
C MET A 31 6.59 -8.54 3.64
N LEU A 32 5.76 -8.38 2.61
CA LEU A 32 5.47 -9.46 1.65
C LEU A 32 6.57 -9.66 0.60
N SER A 33 7.25 -8.58 0.20
CA SER A 33 8.24 -8.59 -0.90
C SER A 33 9.69 -8.36 -0.48
N GLY A 34 9.94 -7.86 0.73
CA GLY A 34 11.25 -7.38 1.18
C GLY A 34 11.68 -6.04 0.58
N SER A 35 10.88 -5.44 -0.31
CA SER A 35 11.21 -4.22 -1.05
C SER A 35 10.18 -3.12 -0.80
N LEU A 36 10.55 -1.85 -0.97
CA LEU A 36 9.56 -0.75 -0.92
C LEU A 36 8.84 -0.58 -2.25
N PRO A 37 7.57 -0.11 -2.24
CA PRO A 37 6.81 0.15 -3.46
C PRO A 37 7.35 1.34 -4.26
N PHE A 38 8.00 2.30 -3.59
CA PHE A 38 8.63 3.47 -4.19
C PHE A 38 10.09 3.57 -3.77
N GLN A 39 10.98 3.66 -4.74
CA GLN A 39 12.43 3.82 -4.55
C GLN A 39 12.98 4.81 -5.56
N ALA A 40 13.93 5.63 -5.13
CA ALA A 40 14.62 6.60 -5.96
C ALA A 40 15.95 7.01 -5.34
N ASP A 41 16.87 7.52 -6.17
CA ASP A 41 18.22 7.91 -5.76
C ASP A 41 18.27 9.26 -5.03
N SER A 42 17.18 10.03 -5.07
CA SER A 42 17.07 11.32 -4.38
C SER A 42 15.75 11.44 -3.62
N MET A 43 15.74 12.24 -2.55
CA MET A 43 14.53 12.52 -1.78
C MET A 43 13.45 13.21 -2.61
N ALA A 44 13.83 14.16 -3.48
CA ALA A 44 12.88 14.85 -4.36
C ALA A 44 12.21 13.87 -5.34
N SER A 45 12.99 12.98 -5.95
CA SER A 45 12.47 11.93 -6.82
C SER A 45 11.57 10.95 -6.06
N LEU A 46 11.93 10.55 -4.84
CA LEU A 46 11.09 9.67 -4.01
C LEU A 46 9.74 10.31 -3.71
N MET A 47 9.73 11.58 -3.31
CA MET A 47 8.50 12.32 -3.06
C MET A 47 7.63 12.42 -4.31
N TYR A 48 8.26 12.72 -5.47
CA TYR A 48 7.56 12.75 -6.74
C TYR A 48 6.88 11.42 -7.06
N LYS A 49 7.59 10.29 -6.88
CA LYS A 49 7.02 8.95 -7.10
C LYS A 49 5.86 8.65 -6.15
N ILE A 50 6.02 8.95 -4.86
CA ILE A 50 4.96 8.74 -3.87
C ILE A 50 3.72 9.55 -4.24
N THR A 51 3.87 10.77 -4.77
CA THR A 51 2.71 11.61 -5.11
C THR A 51 2.11 11.30 -6.49
N ASN A 52 2.91 10.92 -7.49
CA ASN A 52 2.50 10.93 -8.89
C ASN A 52 2.59 9.58 -9.62
N GLU A 53 3.43 8.64 -9.16
CA GLU A 53 3.61 7.35 -9.85
C GLU A 53 2.85 6.23 -9.17
N GLU A 54 2.25 5.32 -9.94
CA GLU A 54 1.63 4.12 -9.40
C GLU A 54 2.67 3.21 -8.74
N ALA A 55 2.24 2.51 -7.69
CA ALA A 55 3.10 1.51 -7.06
C ALA A 55 3.36 0.36 -8.05
N VAL A 56 4.58 -0.14 -8.08
CA VAL A 56 4.91 -1.37 -8.81
C VAL A 56 4.05 -2.50 -8.25
N ASP A 57 3.44 -3.32 -9.11
CA ASP A 57 2.67 -4.48 -8.64
C ASP A 57 3.60 -5.45 -7.91
N ILE A 58 3.27 -5.74 -6.65
CA ILE A 58 4.04 -6.64 -5.77
C ILE A 58 4.31 -8.01 -6.40
N ARG A 59 3.42 -8.47 -7.29
CA ARG A 59 3.56 -9.75 -8.00
C ARG A 59 4.70 -9.77 -9.01
N THR A 60 5.15 -8.60 -9.48
CA THR A 60 6.36 -8.49 -10.33
C THR A 60 7.63 -8.77 -9.53
N ILE A 61 7.61 -8.50 -8.22
CA ILE A 61 8.72 -8.81 -7.30
C ILE A 61 8.58 -10.24 -6.76
N ARG A 62 7.36 -10.66 -6.42
CA ARG A 62 7.08 -11.99 -5.86
C ARG A 62 5.82 -12.59 -6.48
N ALA A 63 6.01 -13.35 -7.55
CA ALA A 63 4.92 -13.97 -8.31
C ALA A 63 4.07 -14.98 -7.52
N THR A 64 4.58 -15.50 -6.40
CA THR A 64 3.86 -16.44 -5.51
C THR A 64 2.77 -15.77 -4.68
N ILE A 65 2.71 -14.43 -4.65
CA ILE A 65 1.66 -13.70 -3.92
C ILE A 65 0.32 -13.88 -4.65
N PRO A 66 -0.76 -14.28 -3.95
CA PRO A 66 -2.09 -14.40 -4.56
C PRO A 66 -2.59 -13.08 -5.16
N GLN A 67 -3.30 -13.13 -6.30
CA GLN A 67 -3.85 -11.94 -6.97
C GLN A 67 -4.66 -11.06 -6.03
N ALA A 68 -5.49 -11.68 -5.21
CA ALA A 68 -6.41 -10.93 -4.38
C ALA A 68 -5.66 -10.25 -3.22
N LEU A 69 -4.54 -10.80 -2.70
CA LEU A 69 -3.70 -10.11 -1.72
C LEU A 69 -2.95 -8.93 -2.36
N ALA A 70 -2.45 -9.11 -3.59
CA ALA A 70 -1.87 -8.02 -4.37
C ALA A 70 -2.89 -6.90 -4.61
N ALA A 71 -4.16 -7.21 -4.88
CA ALA A 71 -5.22 -6.23 -5.03
C ALA A 71 -5.47 -5.40 -3.75
N VAL A 72 -5.38 -6.02 -2.56
CA VAL A 72 -5.46 -5.29 -1.28
C VAL A 72 -4.32 -4.29 -1.14
N VAL A 73 -3.10 -4.73 -1.42
CA VAL A 73 -1.92 -3.86 -1.39
C VAL A 73 -2.06 -2.72 -2.41
N ASN A 74 -2.41 -3.02 -3.65
CA ASN A 74 -2.57 -2.01 -4.70
C ASN A 74 -3.66 -0.99 -4.33
N LYS A 75 -4.82 -1.42 -3.82
CA LYS A 75 -5.89 -0.51 -3.37
C LYS A 75 -5.44 0.41 -2.23
N SER A 76 -4.61 -0.08 -1.31
CA SER A 76 -4.08 0.76 -0.22
C SER A 76 -3.10 1.83 -0.69
N LEU A 77 -2.48 1.66 -1.86
CA LEU A 77 -1.45 2.54 -2.42
C LEU A 77 -1.96 3.49 -3.53
N ILE A 78 -3.27 3.50 -3.80
CA ILE A 78 -3.88 4.44 -4.75
C ILE A 78 -3.65 5.88 -4.29
N LYS A 79 -3.35 6.81 -5.20
CA LYS A 79 -3.04 8.20 -4.82
C LYS A 79 -4.26 8.96 -4.36
N ASP A 80 -5.38 8.76 -5.05
CA ASP A 80 -6.67 9.31 -4.68
C ASP A 80 -7.16 8.68 -3.37
N VAL A 81 -7.32 9.53 -2.35
CA VAL A 81 -7.71 9.12 -1.00
C VAL A 81 -9.12 8.51 -0.99
N ASP A 82 -10.01 8.94 -1.88
CA ASP A 82 -11.40 8.48 -1.92
C ASP A 82 -11.54 7.10 -2.60
N GLN A 83 -10.50 6.66 -3.33
CA GLN A 83 -10.44 5.33 -3.94
C GLN A 83 -9.74 4.27 -3.06
N ARG A 84 -9.09 4.69 -1.97
CA ARG A 84 -8.48 3.79 -0.99
C ARG A 84 -9.54 3.15 -0.08
N TYR A 85 -9.07 2.29 0.82
CA TYR A 85 -9.84 1.89 1.99
C TYR A 85 -10.21 3.13 2.83
N GLN A 86 -11.48 3.25 3.19
CA GLN A 86 -11.97 4.40 3.94
C GLN A 86 -11.82 4.21 5.46
N THR A 87 -11.72 2.94 5.90
CA THR A 87 -11.54 2.60 7.32
C THR A 87 -10.56 1.45 7.50
N GLY A 88 -9.93 1.37 8.68
CA GLY A 88 -9.11 0.23 9.06
C GLY A 88 -9.90 -1.09 9.11
N ILE A 89 -11.20 -1.03 9.39
CA ILE A 89 -12.08 -2.22 9.38
C ILE A 89 -12.23 -2.76 7.95
N GLU A 90 -12.41 -1.87 6.96
CA GLU A 90 -12.51 -2.27 5.55
C GLU A 90 -11.20 -2.95 5.08
N PHE A 91 -10.05 -2.36 5.42
CA PHE A 91 -8.74 -2.96 5.14
C PHE A 91 -8.62 -4.34 5.82
N ALA A 92 -8.87 -4.41 7.13
CA ALA A 92 -8.75 -5.65 7.89
C ALA A 92 -9.66 -6.76 7.36
N ASN A 93 -10.90 -6.43 6.96
CA ASN A 93 -11.81 -7.39 6.35
C ASN A 93 -11.28 -7.90 5.01
N ALA A 94 -10.68 -7.03 4.20
CA ALA A 94 -10.06 -7.45 2.94
C ALA A 94 -8.89 -8.42 3.16
N LEU A 95 -8.11 -8.25 4.24
CA LEU A 95 -7.04 -9.18 4.62
C LEU A 95 -7.56 -10.50 5.21
N LYS A 96 -8.63 -10.45 6.02
CA LYS A 96 -9.19 -11.63 6.70
C LYS A 96 -9.64 -12.72 5.74
N VAL A 97 -10.06 -12.36 4.51
CA VAL A 97 -10.41 -13.32 3.46
C VAL A 97 -9.26 -14.32 3.19
N PHE A 98 -8.00 -13.95 3.46
CA PHE A 98 -6.83 -14.82 3.28
C PHE A 98 -6.38 -15.57 4.53
N LEU A 99 -6.79 -15.10 5.72
CA LEU A 99 -6.34 -15.67 7.00
C LEU A 99 -7.26 -16.80 7.48
N GLN A 100 -8.39 -17.03 6.80
CA GLN A 100 -9.25 -18.14 7.17
C GLN A 100 -8.58 -19.47 6.78
N PRO A 101 -8.54 -20.44 7.72
CA PRO A 101 -8.04 -21.76 7.41
C PRO A 101 -8.87 -22.35 6.28
N LYS A 102 -8.17 -22.98 5.33
CA LYS A 102 -8.81 -23.82 4.32
C LYS A 102 -9.65 -24.85 5.09
N PRO A 103 -10.96 -25.01 4.81
CA PRO A 103 -11.71 -26.09 5.43
C PRO A 103 -11.00 -27.40 5.08
N ASP A 104 -10.64 -28.16 6.11
CA ASP A 104 -9.88 -29.40 6.00
C ASP A 104 -10.47 -30.27 4.87
N SER A 105 -9.61 -30.62 3.91
CA SER A 105 -9.93 -31.47 2.76
C SER A 105 -9.68 -32.93 3.09
#